data_AF-A0A8T3QUC6-F1
#
_entry.id   AF-A0A8T3QUC6-F1
#
_cell.length_a   1.000
_cell.length_b   1.000
_cell.length_c   1.000
_cell.angle_alpha   90.00
_cell.angle_beta   90.00
_cell.angle_gamma   90.00
#
_symmetry.space_group_name_H-M   'P 1'
#
loop_
_entity.id
_entity.type
_entity.pdbx_description
1 polymer ?
#
loop_
_entity_poly.entity_id
_entity_poly.type
_entity_poly.pdbx_seq_one_letter_code
_entity_poly.pdbx_strand_id
1 'polypeptide(L)' 'MPRSWSDKRERQYEHVKESYEDRGVKVDKADELAARTVNKERAEDGETKSRKKA' A
#
# COMPACT_ATOMS: atom_id res chain seq x y z
N MET A 1 -4.85 9.44 -5.52
CA MET A 1 -3.80 8.82 -4.70
C MET A 1 -3.47 9.67 -3.48
N PRO A 2 -3.11 9.07 -2.35
CA PRO A 2 -2.73 9.82 -1.15
C PRO A 2 -1.42 10.55 -1.38
N ARG A 3 -1.41 11.88 -1.28
CA ARG A 3 -0.19 12.75 -1.37
C ARG A 3 0.88 12.49 -0.29
N SER A 4 0.72 11.43 0.51
CA SER A 4 1.58 11.07 1.64
C SER A 4 2.60 9.98 1.31
N TRP A 5 2.55 9.44 0.09
CA TRP A 5 3.44 8.39 -0.39
C TRP A 5 4.53 9.00 -1.27
N SER A 6 5.72 8.42 -1.22
CA SER A 6 6.78 8.74 -2.18
C SER A 6 6.47 8.08 -3.53
N ASP A 7 7.06 8.58 -4.62
CA ASP A 7 6.93 8.00 -5.95
C ASP A 7 7.22 6.49 -5.98
N LYS A 8 8.16 6.02 -5.15
CA LYS A 8 8.46 4.59 -4.99
C LYS A 8 7.26 3.81 -4.47
N ARG A 9 6.57 4.34 -3.44
CA ARG A 9 5.42 3.70 -2.79
C ARG A 9 4.17 3.77 -3.65
N GLU A 10 4.00 4.83 -4.44
CA GLU A 10 2.93 4.92 -5.43
C GLU A 10 3.07 3.85 -6.52
N ARG A 11 4.27 3.66 -7.10
CA ARG A 11 4.53 2.60 -8.08
C ARG A 11 4.32 1.21 -7.49
N GLN A 12 4.73 1.01 -6.24
CA GLN A 12 4.54 -0.26 -5.56
C GLN A 12 3.06 -0.56 -5.32
N TYR A 13 2.29 0.44 -4.91
CA TYR A 13 0.85 0.30 -4.75
C TYR A 13 0.19 -0.14 -6.06
N GLU A 14 0.51 0.52 -7.18
CA GLU A 14 -0.07 0.16 -8.48
C GLU A 14 0.30 -1.28 -8.87
N HIS A 15 1.55 -1.68 -8.67
CA HIS A 15 2.00 -3.04 -8.98
C HIS A 15 1.29 -4.11 -8.13
N VAL A 16 1.10 -3.84 -6.84
CA VAL A 16 0.40 -4.77 -5.94
C VAL A 16 -1.09 -4.82 -6.30
N LYS A 17 -1.70 -3.68 -6.62
CA LYS A 17 -3.10 -3.59 -7.04
C LYS A 17 -3.33 -4.40 -8.32
N GLU A 18 -2.51 -4.16 -9.35
CA GLU A 18 -2.55 -4.91 -10.62
C GLU A 18 -2.40 -6.41 -10.38
N SER A 19 -1.45 -6.83 -9.52
CA SER A 19 -1.28 -8.25 -9.17
C SER A 19 -2.50 -8.87 -8.50
N TYR A 20 -3.33 -8.11 -7.78
CA TYR A 20 -4.59 -8.59 -7.21
C TYR A 20 -5.71 -8.62 -8.26
N GLU A 21 -5.80 -7.61 -9.12
CA GLU A 21 -6.76 -7.58 -10.23
C GLU A 21 -6.53 -8.76 -11.19
N ASP A 22 -5.26 -9.06 -11.51
CA ASP A 22 -4.87 -10.22 -12.33
C ASP A 22 -5.28 -11.57 -11.71
N ARG A 23 -5.39 -11.63 -10.37
CA ARG A 23 -5.89 -12.81 -9.63
C ARG A 23 -7.41 -12.88 -9.57
N GLY A 24 -8.10 -11.96 -10.24
CA GLY A 24 -9.56 -11.86 -10.24
C GLY A 24 -10.15 -11.20 -8.99
N VAL A 25 -9.35 -10.49 -8.21
CA VAL A 25 -9.87 -9.68 -7.09
C VAL A 25 -10.56 -8.45 -7.64
N LYS A 26 -11.74 -8.11 -7.09
CA LYS A 26 -12.46 -6.89 -7.47
C LYS A 26 -11.59 -5.66 -7.21
N VAL A 27 -11.64 -4.67 -8.11
CA VAL A 27 -10.85 -3.42 -8.06
C VAL A 27 -10.87 -2.77 -6.68
N ASP A 28 -12.06 -2.60 -6.08
CA ASP A 28 -12.19 -1.98 -4.74
C ASP A 28 -11.44 -2.76 -3.66
N LYS A 29 -11.45 -4.10 -3.77
CA LYS A 29 -10.74 -4.97 -2.83
C LYS A 29 -9.24 -5.00 -3.12
N ALA A 30 -8.85 -4.95 -4.39
CA ALA A 30 -7.45 -4.87 -4.80
C ALA A 30 -6.80 -3.56 -4.31
N ASP A 31 -7.50 -2.43 -4.40
CA ASP A 31 -7.09 -1.13 -3.86
C ASP A 31 -6.83 -1.23 -2.34
N GLU A 32 -7.82 -1.73 -1.58
CA GLU A 32 -7.68 -1.90 -0.13
C GLU A 32 -6.46 -2.77 0.24
N LEU A 33 -6.28 -3.88 -0.46
CA LEU A 33 -5.18 -4.82 -0.23
C LEU A 33 -3.81 -4.22 -0.60
N ALA A 34 -3.74 -3.48 -1.70
CA ALA A 34 -2.53 -2.79 -2.13
C ALA A 34 -2.12 -1.69 -1.12
N ALA A 35 -3.09 -0.87 -0.71
CA ALA A 35 -2.85 0.15 0.30
C ALA A 35 -2.40 -0.45 1.65
N ARG A 36 -2.99 -1.58 2.06
CA ARG A 36 -2.60 -2.28 3.28
C ARG A 36 -1.18 -2.85 3.20
N THR A 37 -0.82 -3.45 2.08
CA THR A 37 0.51 -4.01 1.83
C THR A 37 1.57 -2.92 1.89
N VAL A 38 1.37 -1.83 1.14
CA VAL A 38 2.32 -0.71 1.12
C VAL A 38 2.43 -0.03 2.48
N ASN A 39 1.32 0.21 3.19
CA ASN A 39 1.39 0.81 4.52
C ASN A 39 2.10 -0.08 5.54
N LYS A 40 2.00 -1.41 5.43
CA LYS A 40 2.74 -2.35 6.27
C LYS A 40 4.25 -2.20 6.02
N GLU A 41 4.68 -2.26 4.76
CA GLU A 41 6.10 -2.11 4.44
C GLU A 41 6.66 -0.76 4.87
N ARG A 42 5.90 0.33 4.67
CA ARG A 42 6.29 1.66 5.14
C ARG A 42 6.44 1.71 6.68
N ALA A 43 5.68 0.90 7.42
CA ALA A 43 5.84 0.79 8.86
C ALA A 43 7.08 -0.03 9.23
N GLU A 44 7.36 -1.12 8.52
CA GLU A 44 8.55 -1.96 8.70
C GLU A 44 9.85 -1.20 8.34
N ASP A 45 9.82 -0.38 7.28
CA ASP A 45 10.93 0.47 6.85
C ASP A 45 11.06 1.78 7.67
N GLY A 46 10.17 2.02 8.65
CA GLY A 46 10.21 3.21 9.49
C GLY A 46 9.83 4.52 8.78
N GLU A 47 9.22 4.44 7.59
CA GLU A 47 8.76 5.59 6.79
C GLU A 47 7.48 6.23 7.35
N THR A 48 6.78 5.55 8.25
CA THR A 48 5.63 6.11 8.96
C THR A 48 6.00 6.49 10.37
N LYS A 49 5.44 7.60 10.88
CA LYS A 49 5.52 7.91 12.31
C LYS A 49 4.78 6.80 13.05
N SER A 50 5.54 5.89 13.65
CA SER A 50 4.98 4.86 14.52
C SER A 50 4.14 5.58 15.58
N ARG A 51 2.85 5.28 15.63
CA ARG A 51 2.05 5.64 16.80
C ARG A 51 2.62 4.76 17.91
N LYS A 52 3.56 5.28 18.71
CA LYS A 52 4.03 4.60 19.93
C LYS A 52 2.77 4.11 20.63
N LYS A 53 2.60 2.79 20.74
CA LYS A 53 1.65 2.25 21.71
C LYS A 53 2.17 2.72 23.07
N ALA A 54 1.41 3.60 23.71
CA ALA A 54 1.54 3.85 25.12
C ALA A 54 1.20 2.57 25.90
#